data_AF-A0A9D7Z981-F1
#
_entry.id   AF-A0A9D7Z981-F1
#
_cell.length_a   1.000
_cell.length_b   1.000
_cell.length_c   1.000
_cell.angle_alpha   90.00
_cell.angle_beta   90.00
_cell.angle_gamma   90.00
#
_symmetry.space_group_name_H-M   'P 1'
#
loop_
_entity.id
_entity.type
_entity.pdbx_description
1 polymer ?
#
loop_
_entity_poly.entity_id
_entity_poly.type
_entity_poly.pdbx_seq_one_letter_code
_entity_poly.pdbx_strand_id
1 'polypeptide(L)' 'MHILVVEDDPIVADVLGMTLEEAGYFKTTADSIESALFELKHNQIDAVLL' A
#
# COMPACT_ATOMS: atom_id res chain seq x y z
N MET A 1 -0.72 -11.52 -3.81
CA MET A 1 -0.81 -10.95 -2.45
C MET A 1 -1.07 -9.47 -2.58
N HIS A 2 -2.00 -8.95 -1.79
CA HIS A 2 -2.41 -7.56 -1.81
C HIS A 2 -1.75 -6.82 -0.65
N ILE A 3 -0.92 -5.83 -0.97
CA ILE A 3 -0.08 -5.13 0.00
C ILE A 3 -0.55 -3.68 0.10
N LEU A 4 -0.82 -3.23 1.31
CA LEU A 4 -1.13 -1.83 1.57
C LEU A 4 0.16 -1.10 1.95
N VAL A 5 0.53 -0.06 1.22
CA VAL A 5 1.67 0.81 1.50
C VAL A 5 1.13 2.10 2.12
N VAL A 6 1.52 2.40 3.34
CA VAL A 6 1.11 3.61 4.07
C VAL A 6 2.31 4.54 4.15
N GLU A 7 2.35 5.54 3.30
CA GLU A 7 3.49 6.45 3.18
C GLU A 7 2.99 7.86 2.91
N ASP A 8 3.48 8.82 3.68
CA ASP A 8 3.12 10.23 3.56
C ASP A 8 3.89 10.93 2.42
N ASP A 9 5.07 10.40 2.06
CA ASP A 9 5.84 10.84 0.91
C ASP A 9 5.41 10.09 -0.37
N PRO A 10 4.80 10.77 -1.36
CA PRO A 10 4.34 10.12 -2.59
C PRO A 10 5.48 9.55 -3.43
N ILE A 11 6.71 10.08 -3.31
CA ILE A 11 7.87 9.54 -4.04
C ILE A 11 8.26 8.18 -3.46
N VAL A 12 8.26 8.06 -2.12
CA VAL A 12 8.57 6.80 -1.43
C VAL A 12 7.49 5.76 -1.72
N ALA A 13 6.22 6.15 -1.63
CA ALA A 13 5.08 5.30 -1.96
C ALA A 13 5.15 4.75 -3.40
N ASP A 14 5.54 5.60 -4.36
CA ASP A 14 5.64 5.22 -5.77
C ASP A 14 6.80 4.25 -6.02
N VAL A 15 7.98 4.48 -5.44
CA VAL A 15 9.14 3.58 -5.55
C VAL A 15 8.85 2.21 -4.94
N LEU A 16 8.22 2.18 -3.76
CA LEU A 16 7.77 0.94 -3.12
C LEU A 16 6.72 0.25 -3.98
N GLY A 17 5.77 1.02 -4.50
CA GLY A 17 4.73 0.53 -5.37
C GLY A 17 5.28 -0.09 -6.66
N MET A 18 6.26 0.53 -7.31
CA MET A 18 6.92 -0.02 -8.51
C MET A 18 7.59 -1.36 -8.20
N THR A 19 8.32 -1.42 -7.08
CA THR A 19 9.02 -2.64 -6.65
C THR A 19 8.04 -3.79 -6.39
N LEU A 20 6.91 -3.51 -5.75
CA LEU A 20 5.87 -4.50 -5.48
C LEU A 20 5.17 -5.00 -6.75
N GLU A 21 4.91 -4.10 -7.70
CA GLU A 21 4.33 -4.46 -9.00
C GLU A 21 5.28 -5.31 -9.84
N GLU A 22 6.57 -4.96 -9.88
CA GLU A 22 7.60 -5.76 -10.57
C GLU A 22 7.72 -7.16 -10.00
N ALA A 23 7.51 -7.32 -8.69
CA ALA A 23 7.46 -8.62 -8.02
C ALA A 23 6.14 -9.38 -8.25
N GLY A 24 5.17 -8.80 -8.96
CA GLY A 24 3.87 -9.41 -9.27
C GLY A 24 2.85 -9.32 -8.13
N TYR A 25 3.05 -8.40 -7.18
CA TYR A 25 2.09 -8.13 -6.12
C TYR A 25 1.13 -7.01 -6.51
N PHE A 26 -0.09 -7.09 -5.96
CA PHE A 26 -1.05 -6.00 -6.04
C PHE A 26 -0.77 -5.04 -4.90
N LYS A 27 -0.82 -3.74 -5.16
CA LYS A 27 -0.57 -2.72 -4.16
C LYS A 27 -1.76 -1.76 -4.04
N THR A 28 -1.94 -1.22 -2.85
CA THR A 28 -2.79 -0.05 -2.60
C THR A 28 -1.95 0.92 -1.77
N THR A 29 -1.98 2.21 -2.11
CA THR A 29 -1.26 3.25 -1.37
C THR A 29 -2.23 4.06 -0.53
N ALA A 30 -1.87 4.31 0.71
CA ALA A 30 -2.57 5.20 1.63
C ALA A 30 -1.62 6.29 2.10
N ASP A 31 -2.08 7.53 2.04
CA ASP A 31 -1.35 8.75 2.45
C ASP A 31 -1.53 9.09 3.94
N SER A 32 -2.41 8.35 4.62
CA SER A 32 -2.78 8.60 6.01
C SER A 32 -3.24 7.32 6.69
N ILE A 33 -3.19 7.31 8.02
CA ILE A 33 -3.68 6.18 8.82
C ILE A 33 -5.19 5.97 8.59
N GLU A 34 -5.94 7.04 8.36
CA GLU A 34 -7.39 6.98 8.12
C GLU A 34 -7.71 6.31 6.78
N SER A 35 -6.99 6.69 5.70
CA SER A 35 -7.13 6.03 4.39
C SER A 35 -6.66 4.58 4.47
N ALA A 36 -5.57 4.29 5.19
CA ALA A 36 -5.10 2.93 5.42
C ALA A 36 -6.12 2.05 6.16
N LEU A 37 -6.76 2.58 7.20
CA LEU A 37 -7.82 1.89 7.95
C LEU A 37 -9.08 1.68 7.11
N PHE A 38 -9.39 2.62 6.22
CA PHE A 38 -10.49 2.46 5.27
C PHE A 38 -10.22 1.30 4.32
N GLU A 39 -9.02 1.24 3.74
CA GLU A 39 -8.59 0.17 2.83
C GLU A 39 -8.55 -1.19 3.53
N LEU A 40 -8.01 -1.28 4.75
CA LEU A 40 -7.99 -2.51 5.54
C LEU A 40 -9.38 -3.09 5.84
N LYS A 41 -10.41 -2.24 5.88
CA LYS A 41 -11.79 -2.67 6.13
C LYS A 41 -12.54 -3.08 4.87
N HIS A 42 -12.19 -2.53 3.72
CA HIS A 42 -12.90 -2.76 2.45
C HIS A 42 -12.19 -3.76 1.54
N ASN A 43 -10.87 -3.93 1.70
CA ASN A 43 -10.06 -4.82 0.90
C ASN A 43 -9.44 -5.92 1.76
N GLN A 44 -9.28 -7.11 1.15
CA GLN A 44 -8.44 -8.14 1.73
C GLN A 44 -6.97 -7.76 1.48
N ILE A 45 -6.31 -7.34 2.55
CA ILE A 45 -4.89 -7.00 2.57
C ILE A 45 -4.13 -8.14 3.25
N ASP A 46 -3.11 -8.67 2.59
CA ASP A 46 -2.26 -9.74 3.09
C ASP A 46 -1.09 -9.21 3.93
N ALA A 47 -0.63 -7.99 3.64
CA ALA A 47 0.47 -7.33 4.34
C ALA A 47 0.34 -5.80 4.31
N VAL A 48 0.86 -5.13 5.34
CA VAL A 48 0.92 -3.66 5.43
C VAL A 48 2.38 -3.23 5.54
N LEU A 49 2.77 -2.27 4.72
CA LEU A 49 4.02 -1.52 4.82
C LEU A 49 3.70 -0.15 5.43
N LEU A 50 4.47 0.25 6.44
CA LEU A 50 4.37 1.50 7.19
C LEU A 50 5.72 2.23 7.18
#